data_AF-A0A496NEC9-F1
#
_entry.id   AF-A0A496NEC9-F1
#
_cell.length_a   1.000
_cell.length_b   1.000
_cell.length_c   1.000
_cell.angle_alpha   90.00
_cell.angle_beta   90.00
_cell.angle_gamma   90.00
#
_symmetry.space_group_name_H-M   'P 1'
#
loop_
_entity.id
_entity.type
_entity.pdbx_description
1 polymer ?
#
loop_
_entity_poly.entity_id
_entity_poly.type
_entity_poly.pdbx_seq_one_letter_code
_entity_poly.pdbx_strand_id
1 'polypeptide(L)'
;MVQPVYASNSIKQEIRGDHDYQGNVARARSMLQARGYQVEKIDAEQHLGQKALEIAARKNGYRYDIVLSYPTLKIIKEQRDD
;
A
#
# COMPACT_ATOMS: atom_id res chain seq x y z
N MET A 1 -0.13 -13.94 -17.40
CA MET A 1 -1.54 -13.50 -17.29
C MET A 1 -1.53 -12.01 -17.01
N VAL A 2 -2.10 -11.18 -17.89
CA VAL A 2 -2.22 -9.72 -17.69
C VAL A 2 -3.55 -9.48 -16.98
N GLN A 3 -3.53 -8.96 -15.75
CA GLN A 3 -4.77 -8.55 -15.08
C GLN A 3 -5.39 -7.40 -15.90
N PRO A 4 -6.67 -7.48 -16.31
CA PRO A 4 -7.29 -6.42 -17.08
C PRO A 4 -7.42 -5.17 -16.21
N VAL A 5 -6.98 -4.03 -16.74
CA VAL A 5 -6.99 -2.69 -16.09
C VAL A 5 -8.33 -2.35 -15.41
N TYR A 6 -9.44 -2.90 -15.91
CA TYR A 6 -10.78 -2.75 -15.35
C TYR A 6 -10.94 -3.36 -13.94
N ALA A 7 -10.40 -4.56 -13.68
CA ALA A 7 -10.52 -5.21 -12.37
C ALA A 7 -9.76 -4.43 -11.29
N SER A 8 -8.59 -3.91 -11.66
CA SER A 8 -7.76 -3.08 -10.79
C SER A 8 -8.46 -1.76 -10.47
N ASN A 9 -9.13 -1.12 -11.45
CA ASN A 9 -9.85 0.12 -11.21
C ASN A 9 -11.06 -0.06 -10.26
N SER A 10 -11.79 -1.16 -10.35
CA SER A 10 -12.92 -1.45 -9.46
C SER A 10 -12.47 -1.66 -8.01
N ILE A 11 -11.38 -2.41 -7.79
CA ILE A 11 -10.82 -2.64 -6.45
C ILE A 11 -10.27 -1.35 -5.84
N LYS A 12 -9.60 -0.50 -6.63
CA LYS A 12 -9.15 0.82 -6.17
C LYS A 12 -10.30 1.68 -5.64
N GLN A 13 -11.40 1.70 -6.37
CA GLN A 13 -12.59 2.46 -5.96
C GLN A 13 -13.23 1.85 -4.71
N GLU A 14 -13.28 0.53 -4.60
CA GLU A 14 -13.80 -0.15 -3.41
C GLU A 14 -12.97 0.16 -2.16
N ILE A 15 -11.64 0.14 -2.27
CA ILE A 15 -10.75 0.50 -1.14
C ILE A 15 -10.90 1.97 -0.79
N ARG A 16 -10.89 2.87 -1.78
CA ARG A 16 -10.99 4.33 -1.53
C ARG A 16 -12.37 4.75 -1.03
N GLY A 17 -13.42 4.01 -1.38
CA GLY A 17 -14.79 4.21 -0.91
C GLY A 17 -15.10 3.59 0.44
N ASP A 18 -14.17 2.79 1.00
CA ASP A 18 -14.30 2.24 2.35
C ASP A 18 -14.35 3.39 3.36
N HIS A 19 -15.32 3.33 4.28
CA HIS A 19 -15.50 4.30 5.35
C HIS A 19 -14.23 4.50 6.19
N ASP A 20 -13.48 3.42 6.42
CA ASP A 20 -12.26 3.43 7.23
C ASP A 20 -10.99 3.76 6.44
N TYR A 21 -11.10 4.05 5.14
CA TYR A 21 -9.94 4.22 4.25
C TYR A 21 -8.93 5.24 4.80
N GLN A 22 -9.37 6.44 5.17
CA GLN A 22 -8.48 7.48 5.68
C GLN A 22 -7.83 7.08 7.01
N GLY A 23 -8.57 6.40 7.89
CA GLY A 23 -8.03 5.86 9.14
C GLY A 23 -6.98 4.78 8.91
N ASN A 24 -7.22 3.89 7.96
CA ASN A 24 -6.29 2.82 7.57
C ASN A 24 -5.02 3.39 6.92
N VAL A 25 -5.13 4.43 6.08
CA VAL A 25 -3.98 5.15 5.50
C VAL A 25 -3.14 5.82 6.59
N ALA A 26 -3.78 6.50 7.54
CA ALA A 26 -3.09 7.14 8.67
C ALA A 26 -2.37 6.11 9.56
N ARG A 27 -3.02 4.95 9.82
CA ARG A 27 -2.42 3.85 10.59
C ARG A 27 -1.24 3.23 9.85
N ALA A 28 -1.37 2.97 8.55
CA ALA A 28 -0.28 2.46 7.71
C ALA A 28 0.93 3.39 7.73
N ARG A 29 0.71 4.70 7.54
CA ARG A 29 1.76 5.71 7.61
C ARG A 29 2.47 5.69 8.97
N SER A 30 1.71 5.69 10.06
CA SER A 30 2.25 5.70 11.43
C SER A 30 3.07 4.43 11.72
N MET A 31 2.57 3.26 11.32
CA MET A 31 3.28 1.98 11.48
C MET A 31 4.62 1.95 10.75
N LEU A 32 4.68 2.48 9.52
CA LEU A 32 5.91 2.53 8.72
C LEU A 32 6.89 3.58 9.27
N GLN A 33 6.39 4.74 9.70
CA GLN A 33 7.22 5.77 10.36
C GLN A 33 7.85 5.24 11.65
N ALA A 34 7.11 4.49 12.47
CA ALA A 34 7.64 3.83 13.66
C ALA A 34 8.73 2.80 13.35
N ARG A 35 8.77 2.27 12.12
CA ARG A 35 9.81 1.35 11.62
C ARG A 35 10.98 2.08 10.93
N GLY A 36 11.00 3.41 10.96
CA GLY A 36 12.05 4.24 10.38
C GLY A 36 11.88 4.55 8.89
N TYR A 37 10.71 4.30 8.31
CA TYR A 37 10.42 4.69 6.94
C TYR A 37 9.91 6.13 6.85
N GLN A 38 10.43 6.88 5.89
CA GLN A 38 9.85 8.13 5.42
C GLN A 38 8.88 7.80 4.27
N VAL A 39 7.58 7.81 4.57
CA VAL A 39 6.53 7.48 3.61
C VAL A 39 6.30 8.63 2.63
N GLU A 40 6.53 8.37 1.35
CA GLU A 40 6.38 9.35 0.26
C GLU A 40 4.98 9.30 -0.35
N LYS A 41 4.48 8.08 -0.63
CA LYS A 41 3.19 7.86 -1.28
C LYS A 41 2.49 6.63 -0.70
N ILE A 42 1.16 6.67 -0.61
CA ILE A 42 0.32 5.51 -0.31
C ILE A 42 -0.81 5.51 -1.35
N ASP A 43 -0.95 4.42 -2.07
CA ASP A 43 -2.05 4.21 -3.02
C ASP A 43 -2.82 2.95 -2.69
N ALA A 44 -4.13 3.00 -2.89
CA ALA A 44 -4.94 1.80 -3.01
C ALA A 44 -4.61 1.08 -4.32
N GLU A 45 -4.39 -0.22 -4.26
CA GLU A 45 -4.08 -1.04 -5.44
C GLU A 45 -4.60 -2.47 -5.26
N GLN A 46 -4.66 -3.22 -6.36
CA GLN A 46 -4.83 -4.67 -6.35
C GLN A 46 -3.45 -5.36 -6.38
N HIS A 47 -3.16 -6.17 -5.37
CA HIS A 47 -1.97 -7.02 -5.35
C HIS A 47 -2.37 -8.50 -5.39
N LEU A 48 -1.98 -9.22 -6.45
CA LEU A 48 -2.28 -10.64 -6.65
C LEU A 48 -3.77 -11.00 -6.44
N GLY A 49 -4.68 -10.17 -6.96
CA GLY A 49 -6.12 -10.40 -6.79
C GLY A 49 -6.73 -9.88 -5.49
N GLN A 50 -5.92 -9.35 -4.56
CA GLN A 50 -6.36 -8.90 -3.24
C GLN A 50 -6.25 -7.38 -3.07
N LYS A 51 -7.05 -6.83 -2.17
CA LYS A 51 -6.98 -5.41 -1.79
C LYS A 51 -5.67 -5.13 -1.05
N ALA A 52 -4.96 -4.12 -1.49
CA ALA A 52 -3.70 -3.74 -0.90
C ALA A 52 -3.51 -2.22 -0.87
N LEU A 53 -2.57 -1.79 -0.03
CA LEU A 53 -1.94 -0.48 -0.15
C LEU A 53 -0.53 -0.69 -0.70
N GLU A 54 -0.20 0.01 -1.76
CA GLU A 54 1.16 0.12 -2.29
C GLU A 54 1.80 1.40 -1.78
N ILE A 55 3.01 1.31 -1.26
CA ILE A 55 3.69 2.40 -0.56
C ILE A 55 5.08 2.57 -1.14
N ALA A 56 5.35 3.78 -1.61
CA ALA A 56 6.71 4.26 -1.85
C ALA A 56 7.22 4.92 -0.57
N ALA A 57 8.36 4.45 -0.07
CA ALA A 57 9.00 5.01 1.11
C ALA A 57 10.52 5.01 1.01
N ARG A 58 11.19 5.79 1.86
CA ARG A 58 12.65 5.75 2.02
C ARG A 58 13.08 5.36 3.42
N LYS A 59 14.20 4.65 3.51
CA LYS A 59 14.86 4.33 4.77
C LYS A 59 16.36 4.18 4.54
N ASN A 60 17.15 4.86 5.37
CA ASN A 60 18.62 4.84 5.28
C ASN A 60 19.17 5.18 3.89
N GLY A 61 18.54 6.14 3.20
CA GLY A 61 18.94 6.58 1.85
C GLY A 61 18.41 5.73 0.70
N TYR A 62 17.81 4.56 0.97
CA TYR A 62 17.25 3.68 -0.06
C TYR A 62 15.74 3.86 -0.22
N ARG A 63 15.24 3.70 -1.44
CA ARG A 63 13.81 3.60 -1.73
C ARG A 63 13.32 2.18 -1.51
N TYR A 64 12.05 2.06 -1.12
CA TYR A 64 11.37 0.80 -0.92
C TYR A 64 9.99 0.87 -1.56
N ASP A 65 9.65 -0.22 -2.24
CA ASP A 65 8.28 -0.60 -2.58
C ASP A 65 7.76 -1.57 -1.51
N ILE A 66 6.76 -1.11 -0.77
CA ILE A 66 6.14 -1.85 0.33
C ILE A 66 4.68 -2.07 -0.01
N VAL A 67 4.22 -3.31 0.11
CA VAL A 67 2.81 -3.65 -0.05
C VAL A 67 2.24 -4.11 1.28
N LEU A 68 1.16 -3.48 1.71
CA LEU A 68 0.37 -3.88 2.87
C LEU A 68 -0.95 -4.52 2.42
N SER A 69 -1.38 -5.57 3.11
CA SER A 69 -2.75 -6.06 2.97
C SER A 69 -3.76 -5.01 3.43
N TYR A 70 -4.91 -4.93 2.78
CA TYR A 70 -6.00 -4.04 3.20
C TYR A 70 -7.24 -4.85 3.63
N PRO A 71 -7.90 -4.54 4.77
CA PRO A 71 -7.63 -3.44 5.71
C PRO A 71 -6.69 -3.81 6.88
N THR A 72 -6.15 -5.04 6.90
CA THR A 72 -5.38 -5.56 8.06
C THR A 72 -3.97 -4.96 8.23
N LEU A 73 -3.44 -4.29 7.20
CA LEU A 73 -2.14 -3.62 7.18
C LEU A 73 -0.92 -4.52 7.49
N LYS A 74 -1.00 -5.80 7.14
CA LYS A 74 0.15 -6.71 7.25
C LYS A 74 1.09 -6.45 6.08
N ILE A 75 2.39 -6.35 6.34
CA ILE A 75 3.40 -6.29 5.27
C ILE A 75 3.38 -7.63 4.53
N ILE A 76 3.04 -7.59 3.25
CA ILE A 76 3.06 -8.75 2.34
C ILE A 76 4.21 -8.68 1.33
N LYS A 77 4.75 -7.48 1.11
CA LYS A 77 5.98 -7.25 0.33
C LYS A 77 6.74 -6.08 0.95
N GLU A 78 8.06 -6.22 1.03
CA GLU A 78 8.99 -5.15 1.38
C GLU A 78 10.24 -5.35 0.52
N GLN A 79 10.39 -4.53 -0.52
CA GLN A 79 11.46 -4.67 -1.49
C GLN A 79 12.18 -3.35 -1.63
N ARG A 80 13.51 -3.38 -1.58
CA ARG A 80 14.33 -2.22 -1.93
C ARG A 80 14.25 -1.97 -3.43
N ASP A 81 14.00 -0.73 -3.81
CA ASP A 81 14.05 -0.27 -5.19
C ASP A 81 15.49 0.20 -5.46
N ASP A 82 16.19 -0.55 -6.33
CA ASP A 82 17.63 -0.43 -6.60
C ASP A 82 17.93 0.66 -7.65
#